data_AF-A0A3E2TEQ9-F1
#
_entry.id   AF-A0A3E2TEQ9-F1
#
_cell.length_a   1.000
_cell.length_b   1.000
_cell.length_c   1.000
_cell.angle_alpha   90.00
_cell.angle_beta   90.00
_cell.angle_gamma   90.00
#
_symmetry.space_group_name_H-M   'P 1'
#
loop_
_entity.id
_entity.type
_entity.pdbx_description
1 polymer ?
#
loop_
_entity_poly.entity_id
_entity_poly.type
_entity_poly.pdbx_seq_one_letter_code
_entity_poly.pdbx_strand_id
1 'polypeptide(L)'
;MKALRIKLHQASANYRKEETAENKMTYPLPPISTITGALHSICGYREYHEMNVSIQGRFASMHREAYVDHCFLNSTMDDRGILVKMKSASMLSNAYTKVASAKKSQGNSFLKNITIQVHDEQLLNEYRQLRQEGNRIAEWKKTEYKNKLAEYKQKKSILALEKKEQEKGSEKFKQLAEEERKLKEEEKQYKINAERYEEEHYKKPIAKYRTLTKSLKYYEILDDIELVIHVQASDETLCDIYNHIDDLKALGRSEDFVDVEDIQFVNLEQDEESYRSCYSAYLNYGDVMNERINTGWYEDRDISGTKYYLGKKYDVSTGKRIFTEKVKVIYTSDFTIDETSENVWVDKEAETEDGQVYIVNFL
;
A
#
# COMPACT_ATOMS: atom_id res chain seq x y z
N MET A 1 -19.26 -1.84 33.86
CA MET A 1 -17.99 -1.32 33.30
C MET A 1 -18.30 -0.22 32.31
N LYS A 2 -17.61 0.92 32.34
CA LYS A 2 -17.86 2.01 31.37
C LYS A 2 -17.26 1.67 30.00
N ALA A 3 -18.01 1.96 28.94
CA ALA A 3 -17.55 1.87 27.56
C ALA A 3 -18.23 2.94 26.70
N LEU A 4 -17.70 3.15 25.50
CA LEU A 4 -18.32 3.98 24.47
C LEU A 4 -18.87 3.09 23.37
N ARG A 5 -20.19 3.09 23.18
CA ARG A 5 -20.86 2.42 22.06
C ARG A 5 -20.91 3.36 20.86
N ILE A 6 -20.54 2.86 19.69
CA ILE A 6 -20.59 3.57 18.42
C ILE A 6 -21.33 2.68 17.42
N LYS A 7 -22.43 3.19 16.83
CA LYS A 7 -23.13 2.55 15.73
C LYS A 7 -22.75 3.23 14.42
N LEU A 8 -22.33 2.43 13.44
CA LEU A 8 -21.87 2.90 12.15
C LEU A 8 -22.62 2.18 11.03
N HIS A 9 -22.90 2.91 9.96
CA HIS A 9 -23.39 2.37 8.70
C HIS A 9 -22.40 2.66 7.57
N GLN A 10 -22.22 1.70 6.67
CA GLN A 10 -21.50 1.90 5.42
C GLN A 10 -22.29 1.27 4.28
N ALA A 11 -22.58 2.05 3.23
CA ALA A 11 -23.22 1.51 2.03
C ALA A 11 -22.37 0.43 1.35
N SER A 12 -21.04 0.57 1.38
CA SER A 12 -20.11 -0.44 0.90
C SER A 12 -18.74 -0.30 1.54
N ALA A 13 -18.02 -1.41 1.75
CA ALA A 13 -16.67 -1.37 2.29
C ALA A 13 -15.77 -2.53 1.81
N ASN A 14 -14.46 -2.27 1.77
CA ASN A 14 -13.42 -3.30 1.71
C ASN A 14 -12.47 -3.19 2.91
N TYR A 15 -12.58 -4.13 3.84
CA TYR A 15 -11.65 -4.32 4.95
C TYR A 15 -10.51 -5.24 4.52
N ARG A 16 -9.58 -4.69 3.74
CA ARG A 16 -8.57 -5.46 3.02
C ARG A 16 -7.84 -6.49 3.90
N LYS A 17 -7.84 -7.76 3.47
CA LYS A 17 -7.00 -8.81 4.04
C LYS A 17 -5.53 -8.61 3.68
N GLU A 18 -4.67 -8.76 4.69
CA GLU A 18 -3.21 -8.77 4.51
C GLU A 18 -2.80 -9.83 3.46
N GLU A 19 -1.70 -9.59 2.75
CA GLU A 19 -1.10 -10.53 1.78
C GLU A 19 -1.93 -10.89 0.54
N THR A 20 -3.09 -10.25 0.35
CA THR A 20 -3.92 -10.46 -0.85
C THR A 20 -3.51 -9.53 -2.00
N ALA A 21 -2.85 -10.11 -3.01
CA ALA A 21 -2.22 -9.39 -4.12
C ALA A 21 -2.99 -9.42 -5.45
N GLU A 22 -3.58 -10.56 -5.81
CA GLU A 22 -4.31 -10.73 -7.09
C GLU A 22 -5.80 -10.42 -6.95
N ASN A 23 -6.48 -11.12 -6.04
CA ASN A 23 -7.84 -10.81 -5.61
C ASN A 23 -7.74 -10.08 -4.28
N LYS A 24 -8.19 -8.83 -4.23
CA LYS A 24 -8.15 -8.04 -3.00
C LYS A 24 -9.35 -8.44 -2.15
N MET A 25 -9.14 -9.41 -1.29
CA MET A 25 -10.17 -9.98 -0.43
C MET A 25 -10.45 -9.06 0.76
N THR A 26 -11.63 -9.22 1.33
CA THR A 26 -12.07 -8.46 2.52
C THR A 26 -12.23 -9.37 3.73
N TYR A 27 -11.99 -8.81 4.92
CA TYR A 27 -12.52 -9.35 6.17
C TYR A 27 -14.03 -9.11 6.21
N PRO A 28 -14.80 -9.97 6.90
CA PRO A 28 -16.25 -9.82 7.01
C PRO A 28 -16.68 -8.66 7.92
N LEU A 29 -15.79 -8.22 8.81
CA LEU A 29 -15.92 -7.05 9.67
C LEU A 29 -14.57 -6.30 9.65
N PRO A 30 -14.50 -5.01 10.00
CA PRO A 30 -13.23 -4.31 10.07
C PRO A 30 -12.31 -4.93 11.13
N PRO A 31 -11.02 -5.19 10.83
CA PRO A 31 -10.11 -5.72 11.84
C PRO A 31 -9.82 -4.66 12.90
N ILE A 32 -9.44 -5.10 14.10
CA ILE A 32 -9.15 -4.25 15.28
C ILE A 32 -8.30 -3.03 14.89
N SER A 33 -7.16 -3.24 14.23
CA SER A 33 -6.26 -2.16 13.80
C SER A 33 -6.84 -1.15 12.79
N THR A 34 -7.91 -1.49 12.08
CA THR A 34 -8.61 -0.54 11.20
C THR A 34 -9.46 0.41 12.03
N ILE A 35 -10.20 -0.11 13.01
CA ILE A 35 -10.98 0.70 13.95
C ILE A 35 -10.06 1.56 14.81
N THR A 36 -9.10 0.95 15.52
CA THR A 36 -8.21 1.70 16.42
C THR A 36 -7.41 2.77 15.68
N GLY A 37 -6.94 2.45 14.47
CA GLY A 37 -6.25 3.43 13.62
C GLY A 37 -7.14 4.57 13.14
N ALA A 38 -8.41 4.30 12.85
CA ALA A 38 -9.37 5.35 12.49
C ALA A 38 -9.67 6.26 13.70
N LEU A 39 -9.92 5.67 14.87
CA LEU A 39 -10.18 6.41 16.12
C LEU A 39 -8.97 7.24 16.57
N HIS A 40 -7.74 6.70 16.47
CA HIS A 40 -6.52 7.49 16.72
C HIS A 40 -6.35 8.64 15.72
N SER A 41 -6.72 8.42 14.46
CA SER A 41 -6.59 9.43 13.40
C SER A 41 -7.52 10.63 13.63
N ILE A 42 -8.78 10.40 14.00
CA ILE A 42 -9.74 11.48 14.28
C ILE A 42 -9.37 12.27 15.55
N CYS A 43 -8.79 11.61 16.55
CA CYS A 43 -8.30 12.27 17.76
C CYS A 43 -6.94 12.97 17.55
N GLY A 44 -6.33 12.86 16.36
CA GLY A 44 -5.05 13.51 16.05
C GLY A 44 -3.84 12.92 16.79
N TYR A 45 -3.94 11.72 17.35
CA TYR A 45 -2.89 11.13 18.16
C TYR A 45 -1.62 10.83 17.35
N ARG A 46 -0.47 11.03 18.01
CA ARG A 46 0.88 10.73 17.47
C ARG A 46 1.54 9.54 18.15
N GLU A 47 1.02 9.16 19.31
CA GLU A 47 1.43 7.99 20.08
C GLU A 47 0.26 7.00 20.15
N TYR A 48 0.55 5.75 20.53
CA TYR A 48 -0.48 4.72 20.61
C TYR A 48 -1.25 4.84 21.93
N HIS A 49 -2.53 5.16 21.85
CA HIS A 49 -3.43 5.16 23.01
C HIS A 49 -4.09 3.78 23.14
N GLU A 50 -3.88 3.10 24.26
CA GLU A 50 -4.41 1.75 24.47
C GLU A 50 -5.94 1.75 24.56
N MET A 51 -6.56 0.83 23.83
CA MET A 51 -7.99 0.58 23.86
C MET A 51 -8.26 -0.89 23.54
N ASN A 52 -9.29 -1.45 24.16
CA ASN A 52 -9.89 -2.71 23.75
C ASN A 52 -11.19 -2.40 23.00
N VAL A 53 -11.50 -3.24 22.02
CA VAL A 53 -12.72 -3.09 21.22
C VAL A 53 -13.49 -4.39 21.17
N SER A 54 -14.81 -4.30 21.24
CA SER A 54 -15.71 -5.35 20.79
C SER A 54 -16.29 -4.94 19.45
N ILE A 55 -16.35 -5.87 18.50
CA ILE A 55 -16.71 -5.59 17.11
C ILE A 55 -17.78 -6.60 16.69
N GLN A 56 -18.99 -6.10 16.47
CA GLN A 56 -20.12 -6.88 15.98
C GLN A 56 -20.88 -6.13 14.90
N GLY A 57 -21.65 -6.87 14.10
CA GLY A 57 -22.42 -6.28 13.02
C GLY A 57 -22.93 -7.30 12.02
N ARG A 58 -23.44 -6.80 10.90
CA ARG A 58 -23.91 -7.59 9.76
C ARG A 58 -23.68 -6.82 8.46
N PHE A 59 -23.69 -7.55 7.36
CA PHE A 59 -23.69 -6.98 6.01
C PHE A 59 -24.71 -7.74 5.17
N ALA A 60 -25.35 -7.08 4.20
CA ALA A 60 -26.39 -7.71 3.40
C ALA A 60 -25.82 -8.71 2.40
N SER A 61 -24.74 -8.34 1.71
CA SER A 61 -24.09 -9.21 0.72
C SER A 61 -22.61 -8.91 0.55
N MET A 62 -21.93 -9.82 -0.15
CA MET A 62 -20.57 -9.62 -0.63
C MET A 62 -20.53 -9.92 -2.12
N HIS A 63 -20.06 -8.96 -2.92
CA HIS A 63 -19.91 -9.11 -4.35
C HIS A 63 -18.46 -8.93 -4.80
N ARG A 64 -18.17 -9.29 -6.06
CA ARG A 64 -16.85 -9.11 -6.67
C ARG A 64 -16.90 -8.00 -7.70
N GLU A 65 -16.24 -6.89 -7.40
CA GLU A 65 -16.11 -5.78 -8.32
C GLU A 65 -14.88 -5.97 -9.22
N ALA A 66 -15.11 -6.01 -10.53
CA ALA A 66 -14.04 -6.19 -11.52
C ALA A 66 -13.35 -4.85 -11.82
N TYR A 67 -12.02 -4.83 -11.82
CA TYR A 67 -11.25 -3.67 -12.22
C TYR A 67 -10.10 -4.03 -13.17
N VAL A 68 -9.66 -3.04 -13.94
CA VAL A 68 -8.51 -3.18 -14.84
C VAL A 68 -7.25 -2.75 -14.12
N ASP A 69 -6.37 -3.71 -13.85
CA ASP A 69 -5.06 -3.45 -13.29
C ASP A 69 -4.09 -2.99 -14.38
N HIS A 70 -3.36 -1.91 -14.11
CA HIS A 70 -2.39 -1.34 -15.02
C HIS A 70 -0.97 -1.70 -14.58
N CYS A 71 -0.40 -2.72 -15.23
CA CYS A 71 0.93 -3.23 -14.93
C CYS A 71 1.99 -2.57 -15.83
N PHE A 72 2.75 -1.64 -15.26
CA PHE A 72 3.90 -1.03 -15.95
C PHE A 72 5.12 -1.93 -15.82
N LEU A 73 5.72 -2.28 -16.96
CA LEU A 73 6.96 -3.06 -16.99
C LEU A 73 8.17 -2.18 -16.67
N ASN A 74 9.18 -2.79 -16.04
CA ASN A 74 10.43 -2.12 -15.68
C ASN A 74 11.20 -1.59 -16.90
N SER A 75 10.98 -2.19 -18.07
CA SER A 75 11.55 -1.80 -19.35
C SER A 75 10.48 -1.65 -20.42
N THR A 76 10.81 -0.88 -21.46
CA THR A 76 10.03 -0.82 -22.69
C THR A 76 10.32 -2.03 -23.56
N MET A 77 9.25 -2.73 -23.95
CA MET A 77 9.25 -3.90 -24.82
C MET A 77 8.85 -3.48 -26.24
N ASP A 78 9.53 -4.02 -27.25
CA ASP A 78 9.24 -3.69 -28.66
C ASP A 78 8.07 -4.51 -29.24
N ASP A 79 7.78 -5.67 -28.68
CA ASP A 79 6.99 -6.72 -29.32
C ASP A 79 5.63 -6.99 -28.67
N ARG A 80 5.35 -6.43 -27.49
CA ARG A 80 4.18 -6.78 -26.66
C ARG A 80 3.63 -5.60 -25.86
N GLY A 81 2.37 -5.74 -25.43
CA GLY A 81 1.68 -4.78 -24.57
C GLY A 81 1.31 -3.49 -25.28
N ILE A 82 1.18 -2.42 -24.49
CA ILE A 82 0.83 -1.08 -24.94
C ILE A 82 2.01 -0.16 -24.63
N LEU A 83 2.61 0.44 -25.65
CA LEU A 83 3.57 1.51 -25.49
C LEU A 83 2.80 2.78 -25.07
N VAL A 84 3.21 3.37 -23.95
CA VAL A 84 2.60 4.58 -23.40
C VAL A 84 3.67 5.61 -23.08
N LYS A 85 3.29 6.89 -23.10
CA LYS A 85 4.10 8.01 -22.61
C LYS A 85 3.48 8.56 -21.32
N MET A 86 4.25 8.50 -20.24
CA MET A 86 3.90 9.04 -18.93
C MET A 86 4.05 10.55 -18.91
N LYS A 87 3.20 11.24 -18.12
CA LYS A 87 3.36 12.69 -17.86
C LYS A 87 4.65 12.99 -17.09
N SER A 88 4.97 12.14 -16.13
CA SER A 88 6.24 12.15 -15.39
C SER A 88 6.85 10.75 -15.38
N ALA A 89 8.18 10.66 -15.48
CA ALA A 89 8.91 9.39 -15.45
C ALA A 89 8.81 8.67 -14.09
N SER A 90 8.60 9.43 -13.00
CA SER A 90 8.55 8.92 -11.63
C SER A 90 7.14 8.53 -11.17
N MET A 91 6.09 8.93 -11.89
CA MET A 91 4.71 8.75 -11.43
C MET A 91 4.00 7.67 -12.26
N LEU A 92 3.84 6.49 -11.66
CA LEU A 92 3.03 5.40 -12.24
C LEU A 92 1.56 5.67 -11.94
N SER A 93 0.82 6.16 -12.93
CA SER A 93 -0.61 6.47 -12.80
C SER A 93 -1.34 6.15 -14.09
N ASN A 94 -2.68 6.16 -14.04
CA ASN A 94 -3.54 5.98 -15.21
C ASN A 94 -3.49 7.19 -16.17
N ALA A 95 -2.83 8.30 -15.78
CA ALA A 95 -2.68 9.51 -16.58
C ALA A 95 -1.51 9.38 -17.56
N TYR A 96 -1.64 8.51 -18.56
CA TYR A 96 -0.67 8.33 -19.63
C TYR A 96 -1.32 8.54 -21.01
N THR A 97 -0.49 8.86 -22.01
CA THR A 97 -0.92 8.89 -23.41
C THR A 97 -0.58 7.56 -24.07
N LYS A 98 -1.55 6.91 -24.73
CA LYS A 98 -1.30 5.70 -25.52
C LYS A 98 -0.54 6.08 -26.80
N VAL A 99 0.54 5.38 -27.09
CA VAL A 99 1.39 5.63 -28.27
C VAL A 99 1.12 4.57 -29.33
N ALA A 100 1.28 3.30 -28.97
CA ALA A 100 1.02 2.16 -29.86
C ALA A 100 0.66 0.90 -29.05
N SER A 101 -0.05 -0.05 -29.65
CA SER A 101 -0.34 -1.36 -29.05
C SER A 101 -0.02 -2.51 -30.00
N ALA A 102 0.51 -3.60 -29.48
CA ALA A 102 0.72 -4.83 -30.23
C ALA A 102 -0.64 -5.46 -30.60
N LYS A 103 -0.80 -5.94 -31.85
CA LYS A 103 -2.06 -6.59 -32.29
C LYS A 103 -2.05 -8.11 -32.07
N LYS A 104 -0.88 -8.74 -32.08
CA LYS A 104 -0.72 -10.19 -31.87
C LYS A 104 0.03 -10.49 -30.58
N SER A 105 0.00 -11.75 -30.14
CA SER A 105 0.81 -12.22 -29.00
C SER A 105 2.31 -12.24 -29.30
N GLN A 106 2.71 -12.45 -30.56
CA GLN A 106 4.09 -12.53 -31.02
C GLN A 106 4.25 -11.92 -32.42
N GLY A 107 5.49 -11.60 -32.78
CA GLY A 107 5.83 -11.10 -34.12
C GLY A 107 5.45 -9.64 -34.38
N ASN A 108 5.27 -8.84 -33.33
CA ASN A 108 5.06 -7.40 -33.45
C ASN A 108 6.39 -6.64 -33.29
N SER A 109 6.43 -5.41 -33.78
CA SER A 109 7.54 -4.48 -33.51
C SER A 109 7.07 -3.04 -33.59
N PHE A 110 7.15 -2.30 -32.48
CA PHE A 110 6.90 -0.87 -32.43
C PHE A 110 7.94 -0.09 -33.25
N LEU A 111 9.21 -0.52 -33.21
CA LEU A 111 10.31 0.08 -33.94
C LEU A 111 10.16 -0.10 -35.46
N LYS A 112 9.78 -1.31 -35.92
CA LYS A 112 9.69 -1.64 -37.35
C LYS A 112 8.30 -1.47 -37.95
N ASN A 113 7.32 -1.02 -37.17
CA ASN A 113 5.93 -0.87 -37.57
C ASN A 113 5.26 -2.20 -38.01
N ILE A 114 5.60 -3.30 -37.35
CA ILE A 114 5.11 -4.64 -37.71
C ILE A 114 3.96 -5.01 -36.79
N THR A 115 2.76 -5.21 -37.35
CA THR A 115 1.58 -5.73 -36.64
C THR A 115 1.20 -4.94 -35.38
N ILE A 116 1.34 -3.61 -35.44
CA ILE A 116 0.95 -2.71 -34.35
C ILE A 116 -0.29 -1.88 -34.72
N GLN A 117 -0.97 -1.35 -33.71
CA GLN A 117 -1.94 -0.27 -33.83
C GLN A 117 -1.28 1.01 -33.30
N VAL A 118 -1.14 2.02 -34.15
CA VAL A 118 -0.62 3.33 -33.77
C VAL A 118 -1.78 4.19 -33.26
N HIS A 119 -1.61 4.78 -32.08
CA HIS A 119 -2.58 5.70 -31.47
C HIS A 119 -2.10 7.15 -31.55
N ASP A 120 -0.79 7.37 -31.48
CA ASP A 120 -0.15 8.67 -31.64
C ASP A 120 1.16 8.52 -32.44
N GLU A 121 1.14 9.00 -33.68
CA GLU A 121 2.27 8.87 -34.60
C GLU A 121 3.46 9.77 -34.23
N GLN A 122 3.18 10.99 -33.72
CA GLN A 122 4.24 11.91 -33.30
C GLN A 122 5.05 11.32 -32.14
N LEU A 123 4.34 10.81 -31.13
CA LEU A 123 5.00 10.19 -29.97
C LEU A 123 5.70 8.87 -30.31
N LEU A 124 5.20 8.12 -31.29
CA LEU A 124 5.84 6.89 -31.76
C LEU A 124 7.15 7.21 -32.49
N ASN A 125 7.16 8.26 -33.31
CA ASN A 125 8.36 8.72 -34.00
C ASN A 125 9.39 9.28 -33.02
N GLU A 126 8.97 10.06 -32.02
CA GLU A 126 9.84 10.49 -30.91
C GLU A 126 10.46 9.28 -30.20
N TYR A 127 9.66 8.27 -29.84
CA TYR A 127 10.17 7.04 -29.22
C TYR A 127 11.23 6.34 -30.08
N ARG A 128 10.99 6.22 -31.39
CA ARG A 128 11.94 5.61 -32.34
C ARG A 128 13.24 6.39 -32.42
N GLN A 129 13.15 7.71 -32.52
CA GLN A 129 14.32 8.59 -32.54
C GLN A 129 15.14 8.45 -31.25
N LEU A 130 14.49 8.43 -30.09
CA LEU A 130 15.17 8.22 -28.81
C LEU A 130 15.90 6.86 -28.77
N ARG A 131 15.30 5.80 -29.29
CA ARG A 131 15.95 4.48 -29.37
C ARG A 131 17.16 4.47 -30.30
N GLN A 132 17.07 5.16 -31.43
CA GLN A 132 18.21 5.34 -32.34
C GLN A 132 19.33 6.14 -31.68
N GLU A 133 18.98 7.22 -30.98
CA GLU A 133 19.93 8.06 -30.24
C GLU A 133 20.64 7.27 -29.14
N GLY A 134 19.90 6.45 -28.39
CA GLY A 134 20.48 5.54 -27.39
C GLY A 134 21.50 4.57 -28.00
N ASN A 135 21.21 4.00 -29.17
CA ASN A 135 22.15 3.14 -29.89
C ASN A 135 23.39 3.91 -30.35
N ARG A 136 23.22 5.13 -30.85
CA ARG A 136 24.31 6.02 -31.28
C ARG A 136 25.24 6.36 -30.12
N ILE A 137 24.68 6.76 -28.97
CA ILE A 137 25.43 7.05 -27.75
C ILE A 137 26.17 5.80 -27.26
N ALA A 138 25.54 4.63 -27.29
CA ALA A 138 26.17 3.38 -26.89
C ALA A 138 27.37 3.01 -27.78
N GLU A 139 27.27 3.23 -29.09
CA GLU A 139 28.36 2.98 -30.04
C GLU A 139 29.52 3.99 -29.86
N TRP A 140 29.19 5.28 -29.73
CA TRP A 140 30.17 6.34 -29.41
C TRP A 140 30.92 6.06 -28.10
N LYS A 141 30.21 5.56 -27.07
CA LYS A 141 30.81 5.17 -25.78
C LYS A 141 31.82 4.03 -25.92
N LYS A 142 31.56 3.07 -26.81
CA LYS A 142 32.44 1.92 -27.05
C LYS A 142 33.68 2.28 -27.88
N THR A 143 33.56 3.28 -28.76
CA THR A 143 34.58 3.68 -29.72
C THR A 143 35.29 4.96 -29.26
N GLU A 144 34.83 6.13 -29.72
CA GLU A 144 35.47 7.44 -29.53
C GLU A 144 35.70 7.80 -28.07
N TYR A 145 34.68 7.63 -27.21
CA TYR A 145 34.79 7.94 -25.79
C TYR A 145 35.86 7.09 -25.10
N LYS A 146 35.86 5.78 -25.37
CA LYS A 146 36.85 4.84 -24.82
C LYS A 146 38.27 5.18 -25.29
N ASN A 147 38.42 5.51 -26.57
CA ASN A 147 39.71 5.93 -27.14
C ASN A 147 40.20 7.23 -26.50
N LYS A 148 39.33 8.22 -26.32
CA LYS A 148 39.67 9.49 -25.67
C LYS A 148 40.10 9.31 -24.22
N LEU A 149 39.42 8.44 -23.47
CA LEU A 149 39.84 8.11 -22.10
C LEU A 149 41.20 7.39 -22.06
N ALA A 150 41.50 6.55 -23.04
CA ALA A 150 42.82 5.93 -23.18
C ALA A 150 43.92 6.97 -23.48
N GLU A 151 43.65 7.94 -24.37
CA GLU A 151 44.56 9.07 -24.63
C GLU A 151 44.86 9.87 -23.36
N TYR A 152 43.83 10.23 -22.57
CA TYR A 152 44.04 10.92 -21.29
C TYR A 152 44.91 10.11 -20.34
N LYS A 153 44.70 8.79 -20.27
CA LYS A 153 45.51 7.89 -19.44
C LYS A 153 46.98 7.87 -19.89
N GLN A 154 47.23 7.80 -21.20
CA GLN A 154 48.58 7.83 -21.74
C GLN A 154 49.28 9.18 -21.48
N LYS A 155 48.62 10.30 -21.78
CA LYS A 155 49.16 11.65 -21.54
C LYS A 155 49.51 11.88 -20.06
N LYS A 156 48.65 11.45 -19.13
CA LYS A 156 48.95 11.51 -17.69
C LYS A 156 50.16 10.67 -17.31
N SER A 157 50.34 9.50 -17.93
CA SER A 157 51.52 8.64 -17.67
C SER A 157 52.81 9.28 -18.16
N ILE A 158 52.78 9.93 -19.33
CA ILE A 158 53.94 10.66 -19.89
C ILE A 158 54.30 11.84 -19.00
N LEU A 159 53.33 12.70 -18.67
CA LEU A 159 53.54 13.85 -17.78
C LEU A 159 54.08 13.42 -16.40
N ALA A 160 53.62 12.28 -15.87
CA ALA A 160 54.11 11.75 -14.60
C ALA A 160 55.57 11.25 -14.68
N LEU A 161 56.02 10.74 -15.82
CA LEU A 161 57.41 10.35 -16.05
C LEU A 161 58.31 11.58 -16.21
N GLU A 162 57.93 12.52 -17.08
CA GLU A 162 58.68 13.77 -17.32
C GLU A 162 58.84 14.58 -16.02
N LYS A 163 57.80 14.63 -15.17
CA LYS A 163 57.85 15.29 -13.88
C LYS A 163 58.82 14.64 -12.87
N LYS A 164 59.08 13.34 -12.98
CA LYS A 164 60.07 12.64 -12.14
C LYS A 164 61.52 12.95 -12.53
N GLU A 165 61.75 13.32 -13.79
CA GLU A 165 63.08 13.65 -14.33
C GLU A 165 63.50 15.10 -14.02
N GLN A 166 62.57 15.97 -13.62
CA GLN A 166 62.83 17.37 -13.27
C GLN A 166 63.12 17.56 -11.77
N GLU A 167 64.01 18.51 -11.43
CA GLU A 167 64.25 18.90 -10.04
C GLU A 167 62.99 19.50 -9.39
N LYS A 168 62.71 19.06 -8.15
CA LYS A 168 61.58 19.54 -7.35
C LYS A 168 61.69 21.05 -7.14
N GLY A 169 60.68 21.78 -7.62
CA GLY A 169 60.58 23.23 -7.45
C GLY A 169 61.10 24.07 -8.61
N SER A 170 61.71 23.44 -9.64
CA SER A 170 62.11 24.12 -10.88
C SER A 170 60.90 24.71 -11.63
N GLU A 171 61.14 25.73 -12.45
CA GLU A 171 60.12 26.38 -13.30
C GLU A 171 59.38 25.34 -14.15
N LYS A 172 60.12 24.41 -14.76
CA LYS A 172 59.60 23.32 -15.59
C LYS A 172 58.76 22.32 -14.78
N PHE A 173 59.16 22.00 -13.54
CA PHE A 173 58.37 21.14 -12.66
C PHE A 173 57.01 21.78 -12.33
N LYS A 174 56.97 23.10 -12.08
CA LYS A 174 55.73 23.83 -11.81
C LYS A 174 54.81 23.84 -13.04
N GLN A 175 55.36 24.02 -14.24
CA GLN A 175 54.62 23.96 -15.51
C GLN A 175 54.00 22.58 -15.75
N LEU A 176 54.77 21.50 -15.62
CA LEU A 176 54.28 20.13 -15.77
C LEU A 176 53.22 19.77 -14.73
N ALA A 177 53.36 20.26 -13.49
CA ALA A 177 52.34 20.08 -12.46
C ALA A 177 51.01 20.80 -12.79
N GLU A 178 51.09 21.98 -13.41
CA GLU A 178 49.92 22.72 -13.87
C GLU A 178 49.24 22.04 -15.06
N GLU A 179 50.01 21.52 -16.02
CA GLU A 179 49.49 20.76 -17.16
C GLU A 179 48.82 19.45 -16.71
N GLU A 180 49.43 18.73 -15.76
CA GLU A 180 48.81 17.54 -15.16
C GLU A 180 47.47 17.88 -14.48
N ARG A 181 47.40 19.03 -13.79
CA ARG A 181 46.17 19.53 -13.16
C ARG A 181 45.10 19.85 -14.19
N LYS A 182 45.45 20.60 -15.24
CA LYS A 182 44.54 20.92 -16.36
C LYS A 182 44.03 19.67 -17.04
N LEU A 183 44.90 18.72 -17.34
CA LEU A 183 44.54 17.45 -17.99
C LEU A 183 43.57 16.60 -17.14
N LYS A 184 43.75 16.59 -15.81
CA LYS A 184 42.81 15.92 -14.89
C LYS A 184 41.44 16.60 -14.88
N GLU A 185 41.40 17.93 -14.90
CA GLU A 185 40.14 18.67 -14.94
C GLU A 185 39.44 18.51 -16.29
N GLU A 186 40.17 18.52 -17.41
CA GLU A 186 39.63 18.25 -18.74
C GLU A 186 39.02 16.84 -18.85
N GLU A 187 39.71 15.80 -18.36
CA GLU A 187 39.19 14.43 -18.35
C GLU A 187 37.90 14.34 -17.50
N LYS A 188 37.89 14.97 -16.33
CA LYS A 188 36.72 15.02 -15.45
C LYS A 188 35.55 15.71 -16.15
N GLN A 189 35.79 16.86 -16.76
CA GLN A 189 34.75 17.62 -17.45
C GLN A 189 34.23 16.89 -18.68
N TYR A 190 35.10 16.17 -19.41
CA TYR A 190 34.71 15.32 -20.52
C TYR A 190 33.76 14.19 -20.08
N LYS A 191 34.05 13.52 -18.95
CA LYS A 191 33.17 12.50 -18.35
C LYS A 191 31.81 13.08 -17.96
N ILE A 192 31.81 14.22 -17.26
CA ILE A 192 30.58 14.92 -16.85
C ILE A 192 29.74 15.32 -18.06
N ASN A 193 30.36 15.88 -19.11
CA ASN A 193 29.66 16.28 -20.33
C ASN A 193 29.05 15.07 -21.05
N ALA A 194 29.78 13.95 -21.13
CA ALA A 194 29.30 12.71 -21.73
C ALA A 194 28.08 12.14 -20.98
N GLU A 195 28.14 12.11 -19.65
CA GLU A 195 27.04 11.65 -18.80
C GLU A 195 25.83 12.58 -18.89
N ARG A 196 26.05 13.90 -18.83
CA ARG A 196 24.98 14.90 -18.98
C ARG A 196 24.30 14.79 -20.33
N TYR A 197 25.05 14.62 -21.42
CA TYR A 197 24.50 14.46 -22.75
C TYR A 197 23.60 13.22 -22.84
N GLU A 198 24.08 12.06 -22.38
CA GLU A 198 23.27 10.84 -22.35
C GLU A 198 22.01 10.99 -21.48
N GLU A 199 22.15 11.68 -20.34
CA GLU A 199 21.06 11.91 -19.41
C GLU A 199 19.95 12.77 -20.03
N GLU A 200 20.32 13.89 -20.67
CA GLU A 200 19.39 14.87 -21.23
C GLU A 200 18.78 14.42 -22.56
N HIS A 201 19.56 13.80 -23.44
CA HIS A 201 19.12 13.44 -24.80
C HIS A 201 18.54 12.03 -24.91
N TYR A 202 18.81 11.14 -23.96
CA TYR A 202 18.30 9.78 -24.01
C TYR A 202 17.61 9.32 -22.72
N LYS A 203 18.30 9.27 -21.57
CA LYS A 203 17.76 8.62 -20.36
C LYS A 203 16.51 9.31 -19.82
N LYS A 204 16.51 10.64 -19.65
CA LYS A 204 15.33 11.38 -19.17
C LYS A 204 14.15 11.31 -20.14
N PRO A 205 14.31 11.53 -21.46
CA PRO A 205 13.21 11.38 -22.40
C PRO A 205 12.66 9.94 -22.47
N ILE A 206 13.52 8.93 -22.61
CA ILE A 206 13.08 7.54 -22.78
C ILE A 206 12.43 6.98 -21.51
N ALA A 207 12.82 7.46 -20.32
CA ALA A 207 12.23 7.04 -19.05
C ALA A 207 10.74 7.38 -18.93
N LYS A 208 10.25 8.36 -19.72
CA LYS A 208 8.81 8.66 -19.81
C LYS A 208 8.04 7.61 -20.60
N TYR A 209 8.71 6.81 -21.43
CA TYR A 209 8.07 5.74 -22.17
C TYR A 209 8.09 4.44 -21.37
N ARG A 210 6.95 3.75 -21.33
CA ARG A 210 6.80 2.47 -20.64
C ARG A 210 5.97 1.51 -21.48
N THR A 211 6.16 0.22 -21.22
CA THR A 211 5.23 -0.80 -21.69
C THR A 211 4.24 -1.09 -20.59
N LEU A 212 2.97 -1.01 -20.93
CA LEU A 212 1.83 -1.29 -20.08
C LEU A 212 1.18 -2.60 -20.53
N THR A 213 0.91 -3.48 -19.58
CA THR A 213 -0.01 -4.60 -19.73
C THR A 213 -1.24 -4.36 -18.85
N LYS A 214 -2.39 -4.89 -19.29
CA LYS A 214 -3.64 -4.81 -18.55
C LYS A 214 -4.02 -6.22 -18.13
N SER A 215 -4.47 -6.38 -16.88
CA SER A 215 -5.08 -7.62 -16.42
C SER A 215 -6.40 -7.31 -15.72
N LEU A 216 -7.32 -8.26 -15.79
CA LEU A 216 -8.57 -8.21 -15.06
C LEU A 216 -8.31 -8.71 -13.63
N LYS A 217 -8.65 -7.89 -12.64
CA LYS A 217 -8.56 -8.22 -11.21
C LYS A 217 -9.89 -7.92 -10.52
N TYR A 218 -10.00 -8.34 -9.27
CA TYR A 218 -11.24 -8.22 -8.50
C TYR A 218 -10.98 -7.70 -7.10
N TYR A 219 -11.91 -6.88 -6.61
CA TYR A 219 -12.11 -6.59 -5.20
C TYR A 219 -13.30 -7.38 -4.68
N GLU A 220 -13.23 -7.87 -3.45
CA GLU A 220 -14.41 -8.29 -2.69
C GLU A 220 -14.96 -7.06 -1.95
N ILE A 221 -16.20 -6.69 -2.23
CA ILE A 221 -16.86 -5.55 -1.59
C ILE A 221 -18.01 -6.08 -0.75
N LEU A 222 -18.08 -5.65 0.50
CA LEU A 222 -19.25 -5.84 1.35
C LEU A 222 -20.25 -4.73 1.06
N ASP A 223 -21.53 -5.06 1.04
CA ASP A 223 -22.63 -4.13 0.79
C ASP A 223 -23.50 -4.00 2.05
N ASP A 224 -23.97 -2.78 2.31
CA ASP A 224 -24.92 -2.45 3.37
C ASP A 224 -24.48 -3.02 4.73
N ILE A 225 -23.40 -2.44 5.26
CA ILE A 225 -22.77 -2.88 6.51
C ILE A 225 -23.32 -2.05 7.67
N GLU A 226 -23.81 -2.75 8.67
CA GLU A 226 -24.15 -2.23 9.99
C GLU A 226 -23.10 -2.72 10.99
N LEU A 227 -22.51 -1.80 11.75
CA LEU A 227 -21.50 -2.10 12.76
C LEU A 227 -21.89 -1.50 14.11
N VAL A 228 -21.70 -2.29 15.16
CA VAL A 228 -21.75 -1.84 16.54
C VAL A 228 -20.39 -2.12 17.17
N ILE A 229 -19.74 -1.06 17.62
CA ILE A 229 -18.42 -1.09 18.23
C ILE A 229 -18.54 -0.61 19.67
N HIS A 230 -18.04 -1.40 20.61
CA HIS A 230 -17.86 -0.95 21.99
C HIS A 230 -16.38 -0.73 22.25
N VAL A 231 -16.02 0.45 22.72
CA VAL A 231 -14.65 0.85 23.01
C VAL A 231 -14.45 0.96 24.52
N GLN A 232 -13.44 0.26 25.03
CA GLN A 232 -12.96 0.38 26.40
C GLN A 232 -11.56 1.02 26.39
N ALA A 233 -11.41 2.17 27.03
CA ALA A 233 -10.15 2.89 27.15
C ALA A 233 -10.13 3.76 28.42
N SER A 234 -9.10 4.59 28.61
CA SER A 234 -9.12 5.63 29.65
C SER A 234 -10.24 6.63 29.41
N ASP A 235 -10.76 7.24 30.48
CA ASP A 235 -11.82 8.27 30.39
C ASP A 235 -11.44 9.42 29.45
N GLU A 236 -10.17 9.85 29.47
CA GLU A 236 -9.63 10.87 28.55
C GLU A 236 -9.73 10.42 27.09
N THR A 237 -9.30 9.19 26.79
CA THR A 237 -9.38 8.64 25.42
C THR A 237 -10.82 8.48 24.94
N LEU A 238 -11.74 8.04 25.81
CA LEU A 238 -13.15 7.90 25.45
C LEU A 238 -13.81 9.27 25.19
N CYS A 239 -13.50 10.28 26.00
CA CYS A 239 -13.96 11.65 25.78
C CYS A 239 -13.41 12.24 24.48
N ASP A 240 -12.14 12.03 24.17
CA ASP A 240 -11.55 12.48 22.92
C ASP A 240 -12.23 11.86 21.70
N ILE A 241 -12.48 10.55 21.74
CA ILE A 241 -13.21 9.85 20.67
C ILE A 241 -14.62 10.41 20.54
N TYR A 242 -15.34 10.59 21.64
CA TYR A 242 -16.70 11.15 21.62
C TYR A 242 -16.75 12.53 20.97
N ASN A 243 -15.80 13.41 21.30
CA ASN A 243 -15.77 14.78 20.80
C ASN A 243 -15.35 14.89 19.32
N HIS A 244 -14.67 13.89 18.76
CA HIS A 244 -14.14 13.91 17.39
C HIS A 244 -14.79 12.86 16.48
N ILE A 245 -15.83 12.16 16.93
CA ILE A 245 -16.43 11.08 16.14
C ILE A 245 -16.97 11.57 14.78
N ASP A 246 -17.46 12.82 14.72
CA ASP A 246 -17.95 13.45 13.49
C ASP A 246 -16.85 13.65 12.43
N ASP A 247 -15.57 13.59 12.81
CA ASP A 247 -14.44 13.63 11.89
C ASP A 247 -14.15 12.27 11.22
N LEU A 248 -14.85 11.19 11.62
CA LEU A 248 -14.72 9.85 11.05
C LEU A 248 -15.38 9.79 9.67
N LYS A 249 -14.57 9.95 8.61
CA LYS A 249 -15.09 10.03 7.22
C LYS A 249 -15.17 8.69 6.51
N ALA A 250 -14.31 7.75 6.87
CA ALA A 250 -14.21 6.47 6.18
C ALA A 250 -13.60 5.41 7.11
N LEU A 251 -13.99 4.16 6.90
CA LEU A 251 -13.43 2.99 7.57
C LEU A 251 -13.07 1.94 6.51
N GLY A 252 -11.79 1.54 6.48
CA GLY A 252 -11.26 0.71 5.39
C GLY A 252 -10.58 1.55 4.31
N ARG A 253 -11.15 1.61 3.09
CA ARG A 253 -10.61 2.43 2.01
C ARG A 253 -11.05 3.89 2.16
N SER A 254 -10.26 4.83 1.67
CA SER A 254 -10.56 6.26 1.75
C SER A 254 -11.83 6.69 1.01
N GLU A 255 -12.24 5.90 0.02
CA GLU A 255 -13.45 6.10 -0.78
C GLU A 255 -14.71 5.46 -0.17
N ASP A 256 -14.55 4.58 0.82
CA ASP A 256 -15.67 3.89 1.49
C ASP A 256 -16.12 4.72 2.69
N PHE A 257 -17.06 5.64 2.46
CA PHE A 257 -17.57 6.54 3.50
C PHE A 257 -18.29 5.78 4.62
N VAL A 258 -18.36 6.41 5.79
CA VAL A 258 -19.07 5.90 6.97
C VAL A 258 -20.00 6.96 7.53
N ASP A 259 -21.20 6.52 7.89
CA ASP A 259 -22.20 7.32 8.58
C ASP A 259 -22.22 6.88 10.05
N VAL A 260 -22.04 7.84 10.97
CA VAL A 260 -22.13 7.61 12.41
C VAL A 260 -23.59 7.79 12.81
N GLU A 261 -24.26 6.70 13.17
CA GLU A 261 -25.69 6.70 13.47
C GLU A 261 -25.98 7.04 14.93
N ASP A 262 -25.17 6.50 15.85
CA ASP A 262 -25.33 6.68 17.29
C ASP A 262 -23.97 6.62 17.99
N ILE A 263 -23.85 7.39 19.06
CA ILE A 263 -22.71 7.35 19.97
C ILE A 263 -23.17 7.59 21.40
N GLN A 264 -22.86 6.65 22.30
CA GLN A 264 -23.33 6.71 23.67
C GLN A 264 -22.30 6.15 24.66
N PHE A 265 -22.08 6.87 25.76
CA PHE A 265 -21.42 6.31 26.94
C PHE A 265 -22.38 5.35 27.62
N VAL A 266 -21.98 4.10 27.79
CA VAL A 266 -22.80 3.02 28.34
C VAL A 266 -22.13 2.35 29.53
N ASN A 267 -22.94 1.83 30.44
CA ASN A 267 -22.50 0.98 31.53
C ASN A 267 -22.81 -0.48 31.20
N LEU A 268 -21.76 -1.23 30.90
CA LEU A 268 -21.85 -2.66 30.67
C LEU A 268 -22.09 -3.40 31.98
N GLU A 269 -22.95 -4.40 31.94
CA GLU A 269 -23.37 -5.15 33.12
C GLU A 269 -22.82 -6.58 33.10
N GLN A 270 -22.63 -7.13 34.28
CA GLN A 270 -22.51 -8.58 34.49
C GLN A 270 -23.90 -9.07 34.88
N ASP A 271 -24.32 -10.15 34.26
CA ASP A 271 -25.59 -10.83 34.51
C ASP A 271 -25.46 -12.36 34.42
N GLU A 272 -26.39 -13.05 35.06
CA GLU A 272 -26.55 -14.50 35.10
C GLU A 272 -27.63 -15.01 34.12
N GLU A 273 -28.14 -14.12 33.26
CA GLU A 273 -29.09 -14.46 32.20
C GLU A 273 -28.40 -14.91 30.91
N SER A 274 -29.10 -15.77 30.16
CA SER A 274 -28.65 -16.22 28.85
C SER A 274 -29.06 -15.24 27.75
N TYR A 275 -28.12 -14.96 26.86
CA TYR A 275 -28.32 -14.06 25.74
C TYR A 275 -27.86 -14.70 24.44
N ARG A 276 -28.57 -14.35 23.36
CA ARG A 276 -28.24 -14.71 21.99
C ARG A 276 -27.96 -13.43 21.19
N SER A 277 -26.96 -13.48 20.33
CA SER A 277 -26.69 -12.38 19.40
C SER A 277 -27.24 -12.68 18.00
N CYS A 278 -27.88 -11.69 17.41
CA CYS A 278 -28.33 -11.69 16.02
C CYS A 278 -27.24 -11.22 15.05
N TYR A 279 -26.15 -10.66 15.58
CA TYR A 279 -25.02 -10.20 14.77
C TYR A 279 -23.94 -11.25 14.60
N SER A 280 -23.11 -11.03 13.59
CA SER A 280 -21.79 -11.63 13.54
C SER A 280 -20.81 -10.82 14.37
N ALA A 281 -19.82 -11.48 14.97
CA ALA A 281 -18.82 -10.79 15.78
C ALA A 281 -17.43 -11.41 15.65
N TYR A 282 -16.42 -10.64 16.00
CA TYR A 282 -15.11 -11.17 16.36
C TYR A 282 -15.08 -11.49 17.84
N LEU A 283 -14.99 -12.78 18.18
CA LEU A 283 -14.97 -13.30 19.54
C LEU A 283 -13.53 -13.67 19.93
N ASN A 284 -13.13 -13.31 21.14
CA ASN A 284 -11.86 -13.70 21.72
C ASN A 284 -11.75 -15.23 21.74
N TYR A 285 -10.65 -15.75 21.18
CA TYR A 285 -10.48 -17.19 21.06
C TYR A 285 -10.45 -17.90 22.43
N GLY A 286 -9.88 -17.27 23.45
CA GLY A 286 -9.83 -17.84 24.79
C GLY A 286 -11.22 -17.96 25.42
N ASP A 287 -12.08 -16.97 25.24
CA ASP A 287 -13.43 -17.00 25.81
C ASP A 287 -14.30 -18.09 25.16
N VAL A 288 -14.17 -18.29 23.84
CA VAL A 288 -14.84 -19.40 23.13
C VAL A 288 -14.30 -20.77 23.58
N MET A 289 -12.98 -20.92 23.70
CA MET A 289 -12.38 -22.20 24.10
C MET A 289 -12.64 -22.59 25.55
N ASN A 290 -12.95 -21.62 26.41
CA ASN A 290 -13.31 -21.85 27.80
C ASN A 290 -14.83 -21.88 28.00
N GLU A 291 -15.62 -22.06 26.93
CA GLU A 291 -17.08 -22.19 26.97
C GLU A 291 -17.81 -20.99 27.61
N ARG A 292 -17.16 -19.83 27.67
CA ARG A 292 -17.80 -18.56 28.10
C ARG A 292 -18.69 -17.99 27.00
N ILE A 293 -18.43 -18.37 25.75
CA ILE A 293 -19.23 -18.01 24.58
C ILE A 293 -19.42 -19.25 23.74
N ASN A 294 -20.69 -19.62 23.53
CA ASN A 294 -21.10 -20.79 22.78
C ASN A 294 -21.29 -20.42 21.30
N THR A 295 -20.60 -21.12 20.41
CA THR A 295 -20.71 -20.91 18.95
C THR A 295 -21.09 -22.17 18.16
N GLY A 296 -21.03 -23.35 18.79
CA GLY A 296 -21.41 -24.62 18.19
C GLY A 296 -22.84 -25.02 18.56
N TRP A 297 -23.71 -25.20 17.56
CA TRP A 297 -25.10 -25.63 17.75
C TRP A 297 -25.37 -27.07 17.28
N TYR A 298 -24.37 -27.76 16.76
CA TYR A 298 -24.53 -29.09 16.15
C TYR A 298 -24.04 -30.17 17.10
N GLU A 299 -24.79 -31.27 17.20
CA GLU A 299 -24.51 -32.41 18.11
C GLU A 299 -23.07 -32.96 18.02
N ASP A 300 -22.38 -32.73 16.89
CA ASP A 300 -21.00 -33.17 16.63
C ASP A 300 -19.98 -32.01 16.50
N ARG A 301 -20.32 -30.77 16.87
CA ARG A 301 -19.37 -29.62 16.82
C ARG A 301 -19.48 -28.70 18.03
N ASP A 302 -18.41 -28.69 18.81
CA ASP A 302 -18.27 -27.83 19.99
C ASP A 302 -18.09 -26.33 19.61
N ILE A 303 -17.50 -26.03 18.44
CA ILE A 303 -17.19 -24.66 18.02
C ILE A 303 -17.48 -24.47 16.52
N SER A 304 -18.22 -23.42 16.17
CA SER A 304 -18.41 -22.94 14.79
C SER A 304 -17.77 -21.56 14.59
N GLY A 305 -17.27 -21.32 13.37
CA GLY A 305 -16.73 -20.02 12.96
C GLY A 305 -15.40 -20.10 12.21
N THR A 306 -14.94 -18.94 11.73
CA THR A 306 -13.66 -18.76 11.03
C THR A 306 -12.63 -18.14 11.95
N LYS A 307 -11.50 -18.81 12.13
CA LYS A 307 -10.40 -18.30 12.96
C LYS A 307 -9.56 -17.26 12.23
N TYR A 308 -9.30 -16.13 12.88
CA TYR A 308 -8.41 -15.06 12.38
C TYR A 308 -7.33 -14.68 13.40
N TYR A 309 -6.26 -14.07 12.89
CA TYR A 309 -5.23 -13.37 13.67
C TYR A 309 -5.25 -11.90 13.27
N LEU A 310 -5.87 -11.05 14.08
CA LEU A 310 -6.07 -9.64 13.78
C LEU A 310 -5.00 -8.80 14.47
N GLY A 311 -4.38 -7.87 13.74
CA GLY A 311 -3.44 -6.91 14.33
C GLY A 311 -4.14 -5.99 15.33
N LYS A 312 -3.59 -5.87 16.55
CA LYS A 312 -4.10 -5.02 17.64
C LYS A 312 -3.20 -3.81 17.88
N LYS A 313 -1.90 -4.04 18.12
CA LYS A 313 -0.88 -2.99 18.27
C LYS A 313 0.00 -2.92 17.04
N TYR A 314 0.43 -1.71 16.70
CA TYR A 314 1.31 -1.48 15.57
C TYR A 314 2.29 -0.32 15.81
N ASP A 315 3.44 -0.41 15.16
CA ASP A 315 4.45 0.64 15.09
C ASP A 315 4.44 1.28 13.69
N VAL A 316 4.60 2.61 13.63
CA VAL A 316 4.67 3.39 12.37
C VAL A 316 5.99 4.16 12.20
N SER A 317 6.99 3.94 13.06
CA SER A 317 8.28 4.65 13.05
C SER A 317 9.02 4.56 11.71
N THR A 318 8.80 3.47 10.97
CA THR A 318 9.42 3.21 9.66
C THR A 318 8.65 3.79 8.47
N GLY A 319 7.54 4.50 8.71
CA GLY A 319 6.59 4.93 7.68
C GLY A 319 5.72 3.79 7.12
N LYS A 320 5.89 2.57 7.63
CA LYS A 320 5.03 1.41 7.38
C LYS A 320 4.44 0.93 8.70
N ARG A 321 3.20 0.45 8.66
CA ARG A 321 2.57 -0.19 9.82
C ARG A 321 3.18 -1.58 10.01
N ILE A 322 3.82 -1.81 11.16
CA ILE A 322 4.36 -3.11 11.57
C ILE A 322 3.58 -3.57 12.78
N PHE A 323 2.83 -4.66 12.66
CA PHE A 323 2.05 -5.21 13.77
C PHE A 323 2.97 -5.86 14.80
N THR A 324 2.95 -5.34 16.02
CA THR A 324 3.73 -5.86 17.16
C THR A 324 2.94 -6.87 17.99
N GLU A 325 1.61 -6.78 17.92
CA GLU A 325 0.69 -7.68 18.64
C GLU A 325 -0.47 -8.09 17.73
N LYS A 326 -0.79 -9.39 17.73
CA LYS A 326 -1.96 -9.95 17.02
C LYS A 326 -2.82 -10.71 18.02
N VAL A 327 -4.13 -10.54 17.91
CA VAL A 327 -5.14 -11.24 18.73
C VAL A 327 -5.76 -12.34 17.90
N LYS A 328 -5.89 -13.53 18.51
CA LYS A 328 -6.55 -14.68 17.92
C LYS A 328 -8.05 -14.60 18.21
N VAL A 329 -8.86 -14.66 17.16
CA VAL A 329 -10.32 -14.51 17.27
C VAL A 329 -11.06 -15.59 16.48
N ILE A 330 -12.32 -15.83 16.85
CA ILE A 330 -13.29 -16.59 16.07
C ILE A 330 -14.33 -15.60 15.51
N TYR A 331 -14.45 -15.54 14.19
CA TYR A 331 -15.57 -14.88 13.53
C TYR A 331 -16.72 -15.87 13.34
N THR A 332 -17.89 -15.57 13.87
CA THR A 332 -19.09 -16.37 13.65
C THR A 332 -20.32 -15.47 13.58
N SER A 333 -21.34 -15.93 12.86
CA SER A 333 -22.72 -15.50 13.04
C SER A 333 -23.36 -16.39 14.11
N ASP A 334 -24.29 -15.85 14.89
CA ASP A 334 -25.17 -16.62 15.78
C ASP A 334 -24.46 -17.34 16.94
N PHE A 335 -24.11 -16.57 17.97
CA PHE A 335 -23.47 -17.05 19.19
C PHE A 335 -24.31 -16.70 20.43
N THR A 336 -24.12 -17.45 21.51
CA THR A 336 -24.81 -17.25 22.79
C THR A 336 -23.84 -17.19 23.95
N ILE A 337 -24.33 -16.65 25.06
CA ILE A 337 -23.74 -16.76 26.38
C ILE A 337 -24.82 -17.29 27.31
N ASP A 338 -24.45 -18.16 28.25
CA ASP A 338 -25.38 -18.63 29.29
C ASP A 338 -25.41 -17.66 30.47
N GLU A 339 -24.27 -17.02 30.73
CA GLU A 339 -24.07 -15.93 31.68
C GLU A 339 -22.89 -15.06 31.22
N THR A 340 -22.74 -13.88 31.81
CA THR A 340 -21.57 -13.01 31.61
C THR A 340 -20.33 -13.56 32.32
N SER A 341 -19.14 -13.03 31.97
CA SER A 341 -17.88 -13.40 32.61
C SER A 341 -16.87 -12.24 32.60
N GLU A 342 -15.66 -12.46 33.13
CA GLU A 342 -14.64 -11.40 33.28
C GLU A 342 -14.39 -10.57 31.99
N ASN A 343 -14.41 -11.21 30.81
CA ASN A 343 -14.21 -10.55 29.51
C ASN A 343 -15.47 -10.52 28.62
N VAL A 344 -16.62 -10.90 29.15
CA VAL A 344 -17.89 -10.97 28.42
C VAL A 344 -18.94 -10.22 29.21
N TRP A 345 -19.46 -9.14 28.63
CA TRP A 345 -20.41 -8.23 29.26
C TRP A 345 -21.67 -8.14 28.42
N VAL A 346 -22.71 -7.51 28.96
CA VAL A 346 -23.89 -7.11 28.18
C VAL A 346 -24.11 -5.62 28.24
N ASP A 347 -24.53 -5.04 27.12
CA ASP A 347 -25.05 -3.68 27.04
C ASP A 347 -26.57 -3.78 26.87
N LYS A 348 -27.29 -3.45 27.95
CA LYS A 348 -28.75 -3.41 28.01
C LYS A 348 -29.31 -2.00 27.83
N GLU A 349 -28.46 -1.00 27.65
CA GLU A 349 -28.89 0.39 27.46
C GLU A 349 -29.40 0.64 26.02
N ALA A 350 -29.25 -0.33 25.12
CA ALA A 350 -29.95 -0.38 23.85
C ALA A 350 -30.17 -1.83 23.39
N GLU A 351 -31.06 -1.99 22.42
CA GLU A 351 -31.36 -3.26 21.78
C GLU A 351 -30.99 -3.19 20.29
N THR A 352 -30.75 -4.37 19.72
CA THR A 352 -30.68 -4.57 18.27
C THR A 352 -32.05 -4.30 17.64
N GLU A 353 -32.11 -4.15 16.32
CA GLU A 353 -33.40 -4.07 15.61
C GLU A 353 -34.29 -5.30 15.85
N ASP A 354 -33.68 -6.43 16.17
CA ASP A 354 -34.35 -7.70 16.48
C ASP A 354 -34.72 -7.83 17.98
N GLY A 355 -34.54 -6.76 18.78
CA GLY A 355 -34.89 -6.72 20.20
C GLY A 355 -33.96 -7.50 21.12
N GLN A 356 -32.71 -7.76 20.70
CA GLN A 356 -31.71 -8.47 21.49
C GLN A 356 -30.70 -7.49 22.11
N VAL A 357 -30.19 -7.83 23.29
CA VAL A 357 -29.10 -7.06 23.93
C VAL A 357 -27.78 -7.28 23.19
N TYR A 358 -26.86 -6.33 23.31
CA TYR A 358 -25.51 -6.52 22.76
C TYR A 358 -24.65 -7.32 23.71
N ILE A 359 -24.14 -8.46 23.25
CA ILE A 359 -23.08 -9.19 23.93
C ILE A 359 -21.75 -8.51 23.59
N VAL A 360 -20.99 -8.10 24.61
CA VAL A 360 -19.76 -7.33 24.46
C VAL A 360 -18.57 -8.15 24.93
N ASN A 361 -17.77 -8.62 23.97
CA ASN A 361 -16.53 -9.36 24.24
C ASN A 361 -15.33 -8.58 23.71
N PHE A 362 -14.43 -8.18 24.60
CA PHE A 362 -13.30 -7.31 24.26
C PHE A 362 -12.10 -8.09 23.71
N LEU A 363 -11.45 -7.52 22.70
CA LEU A 363 -10.32 -8.09 21.96
C LEU A 363 -9.00 -7.41 22.27
#